data_AF-A0A971M2Q1-F1
#
_entry.id   AF-A0A971M2Q1-F1
#
_cell.length_a   1.000
_cell.length_b   1.000
_cell.length_c   1.000
_cell.angle_alpha   90.00
_cell.angle_beta   90.00
_cell.angle_gamma   90.00
#
_symmetry.space_group_name_H-M   'P 1'
#
loop_
_entity.id
_entity.type
_entity.pdbx_description
1 polymer ?
#
loop_
_entity_poly.entity_id
_entity_poly.type
_entity_poly.pdbx_seq_one_letter_code
_entity_poly.pdbx_strand_id
1 'polypeptide(L)'
;MAYRDSASFGKRQEFVAIAELLRRGFDVYLTLVDDQQIDCVVRNEIFGEPVYLDIQIKARSKQCNPKNAGTFAALEVRNPRANFFFIFFSEQTNCYWVLPSLELIKEANRNKTGQNAGKYRIVFTNLSSKTGQVVPRPRFEKYRNNFDLLKDYGEASP
;
A
#
# COMPACT_ATOMS: atom_id res chain seq x y z
N MET A 1 14.96 -9.17 21.98
CA MET A 1 15.53 -9.19 20.60
C MET A 1 14.43 -9.27 19.54
N ALA A 2 13.43 -10.15 19.66
CA ALA A 2 12.32 -10.29 18.69
C ALA A 2 11.53 -8.99 18.37
N TYR A 3 11.33 -8.08 19.34
CA TYR A 3 10.63 -6.81 19.11
C TYR A 3 11.43 -5.81 18.24
N ARG A 4 12.76 -5.78 18.39
CA ARG A 4 13.64 -4.95 17.54
C ARG A 4 13.62 -5.45 16.10
N ASP A 5 13.52 -6.76 15.89
CA ASP A 5 13.48 -7.34 14.53
C ASP A 5 12.17 -7.05 13.80
N SER A 6 11.01 -7.11 14.46
CA SER A 6 9.72 -6.86 13.82
C SER A 6 9.45 -5.37 13.57
N ALA A 7 9.73 -4.50 14.54
CA ALA A 7 9.54 -3.05 14.40
C ALA A 7 10.51 -2.45 13.37
N SER A 8 11.78 -2.88 13.39
CA SER A 8 12.75 -2.46 12.38
C SER A 8 12.44 -3.02 11.00
N PHE A 9 11.76 -4.17 10.90
CA PHE A 9 11.37 -4.74 9.61
C PHE A 9 10.29 -3.90 8.93
N GLY A 10 9.22 -3.54 9.66
CA GLY A 10 8.16 -2.67 9.14
C GLY A 10 8.75 -1.37 8.58
N LYS A 11 9.58 -0.69 9.39
CA LYS A 11 10.18 0.58 8.98
C LYS A 11 11.12 0.46 7.79
N ARG A 12 11.93 -0.61 7.72
CA ARG A 12 12.80 -0.88 6.56
C ARG A 12 12.01 -1.04 5.27
N GLN A 13 10.86 -1.73 5.35
CA GLN A 13 10.03 -1.93 4.18
C GLN A 13 9.29 -0.67 3.73
N GLU A 14 8.88 0.20 4.67
CA GLU A 14 8.41 1.55 4.35
C GLU A 14 9.47 2.30 3.54
N PHE A 15 10.73 2.28 3.98
CA PHE A 15 11.83 2.92 3.26
C PHE A 15 12.09 2.34 1.85
N VAL A 16 11.80 1.06 1.61
CA VAL A 16 11.91 0.48 0.25
C VAL A 16 10.87 1.10 -0.69
N ALA A 17 9.63 1.27 -0.24
CA ALA A 17 8.60 1.92 -1.05
C ALA A 17 8.83 3.44 -1.18
N ILE A 18 9.34 4.11 -0.14
CA ILE A 18 9.76 5.51 -0.21
C ILE A 18 10.90 5.68 -1.22
N ALA A 19 11.90 4.81 -1.20
CA ALA A 19 13.00 4.84 -2.17
C ALA A 19 12.47 4.65 -3.60
N GLU A 20 11.46 3.79 -3.79
CA GLU A 20 10.80 3.61 -5.09
C GLU A 20 10.03 4.85 -5.55
N LEU A 21 9.36 5.56 -4.63
CA LEU A 21 8.74 6.86 -4.93
C LEU A 21 9.80 7.89 -5.36
N LEU A 22 10.88 8.03 -4.60
CA LEU A 22 11.98 8.95 -4.94
C LEU A 22 12.63 8.61 -6.28
N ARG A 23 12.86 7.30 -6.55
CA ARG A 23 13.41 6.83 -7.83
C ARG A 23 12.52 7.17 -9.03
N ARG A 24 11.21 7.29 -8.81
CA ARG A 24 10.21 7.68 -9.81
C ARG A 24 10.03 9.19 -9.93
N GLY A 25 10.76 9.98 -9.14
CA GLY A 25 10.75 11.44 -9.19
C GLY A 25 9.64 12.11 -8.37
N PHE A 26 8.99 11.40 -7.45
CA PHE A 26 8.03 12.02 -6.54
C PHE A 26 8.74 12.88 -5.49
N ASP A 27 8.12 14.02 -5.14
CA ASP A 27 8.52 14.84 -4.01
C ASP A 27 7.89 14.27 -2.72
N VAL A 28 8.72 13.72 -1.83
CA VAL A 28 8.29 12.91 -0.68
C VAL A 28 8.71 13.54 0.63
N TYR A 29 7.73 13.80 1.49
CA TYR A 29 7.89 14.29 2.86
C TYR A 29 7.67 13.16 3.85
N LEU A 30 8.56 13.01 4.83
CA LEU A 30 8.43 11.99 5.87
C LEU A 30 7.71 12.52 7.10
N THR A 31 6.86 11.70 7.70
CA THR A 31 6.24 12.01 8.99
C THR A 31 7.23 11.73 10.12
N LEU A 32 7.30 12.66 11.09
CA LEU A 32 8.14 12.47 12.28
C LEU A 32 7.50 11.50 13.28
N VAL A 33 6.16 11.48 13.33
CA VAL A 33 5.34 10.62 14.20
C VAL A 33 4.25 9.96 13.36
N ASP A 34 4.04 8.66 13.54
CA ASP A 34 3.01 7.86 12.85
C ASP A 34 1.83 7.55 13.78
N ASP A 35 1.04 8.57 14.12
CA ASP A 35 -0.21 8.44 14.87
C ASP A 35 -1.44 8.43 13.96
N GLN A 36 -1.30 8.94 12.74
CA GLN A 36 -2.35 9.07 11.73
C GLN A 36 -2.37 7.94 10.68
N GLN A 37 -1.50 6.92 10.79
CA GLN A 37 -1.37 5.87 9.76
C GLN A 37 -0.88 6.44 8.42
N ILE A 38 0.07 7.38 8.49
CA ILE A 38 0.65 8.08 7.34
C ILE A 38 2.16 7.92 7.44
N ASP A 39 2.73 7.13 6.53
CA ASP A 39 4.17 6.85 6.52
C ASP A 39 4.96 7.93 5.79
N CYS A 40 4.35 8.54 4.77
CA CYS A 40 4.87 9.70 4.07
C CYS A 40 3.75 10.50 3.39
N VAL A 41 4.09 11.69 2.93
CA VAL A 41 3.24 12.56 2.12
C VAL A 41 3.93 12.76 0.78
N VAL A 42 3.19 12.63 -0.32
CA VAL A 42 3.66 13.01 -1.65
C VAL A 42 3.12 14.40 -1.97
N ARG A 43 4.01 15.33 -2.34
CA ARG A 43 3.63 16.66 -2.81
C ARG A 43 3.58 16.66 -4.33
N ASN A 44 2.47 17.16 -4.85
CA ASN A 44 2.27 17.47 -6.26
C ASN A 44 2.00 18.96 -6.43
N GLU A 45 1.94 19.39 -7.68
CA GLU A 45 1.51 20.73 -8.07
C GLU A 45 0.41 20.59 -9.13
N ILE A 46 -0.78 21.14 -8.84
CA ILE A 46 -1.93 21.08 -9.75
C ILE A 46 -2.41 22.51 -9.96
N PHE A 47 -2.46 22.95 -11.22
CA PHE A 47 -2.78 24.33 -11.59
C PHE A 47 -1.93 25.39 -10.85
N GLY A 48 -0.66 25.06 -10.56
CA GLY A 48 0.27 25.94 -9.82
C GLY A 48 0.11 25.91 -8.30
N GLU A 49 -0.83 25.12 -7.77
CA GLU A 49 -1.09 25.03 -6.33
C GLU A 49 -0.58 23.70 -5.75
N PRO A 50 0.01 23.71 -4.55
CA PRO A 50 0.51 22.49 -3.92
C PRO A 50 -0.65 21.58 -3.49
N VAL A 51 -0.57 20.32 -3.88
CA VAL A 51 -1.52 19.27 -3.47
C VAL A 51 -0.77 18.16 -2.76
N TYR A 52 -1.32 17.70 -1.63
CA TYR A 52 -0.67 16.72 -0.76
C TYR A 52 -1.47 15.42 -0.70
N LEU A 53 -0.78 14.32 -0.97
CA LEU A 53 -1.32 12.97 -0.88
C LEU A 53 -0.77 12.29 0.36
N ASP A 54 -1.66 11.86 1.24
CA ASP A 54 -1.31 11.03 2.38
C ASP A 54 -1.04 9.61 1.87
N ILE A 55 0.09 9.01 2.26
CA ILE A 55 0.48 7.67 1.83
C ILE A 55 0.64 6.75 3.06
N GLN A 56 -0.09 5.64 3.06
CA GLN A 56 0.19 4.51 3.93
C GLN A 56 0.83 3.38 3.13
N ILE A 57 1.96 2.89 3.60
CA ILE A 57 2.73 1.79 3.04
C ILE A 57 2.47 0.53 3.87
N LYS A 58 2.27 -0.59 3.20
CA LYS A 58 2.24 -1.91 3.83
C LYS A 58 3.03 -2.88 2.97
N ALA A 59 3.93 -3.63 3.57
CA ALA A 59 4.80 -4.55 2.83
C ALA A 59 4.75 -5.99 3.33
N ARG A 60 5.17 -6.90 2.46
CA ARG A 60 5.37 -8.32 2.73
C ARG A 60 6.78 -8.74 2.36
N SER A 61 7.43 -9.34 3.35
CA SER A 61 8.78 -9.91 3.26
C SER A 61 8.90 -11.04 2.25
N LYS A 62 10.07 -11.18 1.62
CA LYS A 62 10.41 -12.38 0.84
C LYS A 62 10.41 -13.66 1.70
N GLN A 63 10.66 -13.54 3.00
CA GLN A 63 10.68 -14.66 3.95
C GLN A 63 9.29 -15.05 4.47
N CYS A 64 8.22 -14.31 4.14
CA CYS A 64 6.89 -14.69 4.62
C CYS A 64 6.38 -16.00 3.97
N ASN A 65 5.40 -16.65 4.59
CA ASN A 65 4.79 -17.82 3.98
C ASN A 65 4.23 -17.46 2.58
N PRO A 66 4.54 -18.20 1.50
CA PRO A 66 4.05 -17.90 0.15
C PRO A 66 2.54 -17.73 0.03
N LYS A 67 1.75 -18.42 0.87
CA LYS A 67 0.29 -18.24 0.97
C LYS A 67 -0.14 -16.82 1.38
N ASN A 68 0.77 -16.08 2.01
CA ASN A 68 0.57 -14.74 2.56
C ASN A 68 1.37 -13.66 1.83
N ALA A 69 2.05 -14.00 0.73
CA ALA A 69 2.97 -13.13 0.01
C ALA A 69 2.36 -11.79 -0.43
N GLY A 70 1.06 -11.76 -0.75
CA GLY A 70 0.31 -10.54 -1.04
C GLY A 70 -0.95 -10.39 -0.19
N THR A 71 -1.07 -11.14 0.91
CA THR A 71 -2.18 -11.00 1.84
C THR A 71 -1.89 -9.83 2.76
N PHE A 72 -2.81 -8.90 2.94
CA PHE A 72 -2.75 -7.85 3.97
C PHE A 72 -4.06 -7.91 4.75
N ALA A 73 -3.97 -8.13 6.06
CA ALA A 73 -5.12 -8.44 6.91
C ALA A 73 -5.14 -7.54 8.14
N ALA A 74 -6.31 -7.42 8.75
CA ALA A 74 -6.54 -6.53 9.88
C ALA A 74 -6.13 -5.07 9.58
N LEU A 75 -6.31 -4.65 8.33
CA LEU A 75 -6.05 -3.29 7.88
C LEU A 75 -7.11 -2.36 8.47
N GLU A 76 -6.64 -1.29 9.09
CA GLU A 76 -7.48 -0.16 9.45
C GLU A 76 -7.37 0.87 8.32
N VAL A 77 -8.50 1.40 7.88
CA VAL A 77 -8.56 2.47 6.88
C VAL A 77 -9.34 3.61 7.54
N ARG A 78 -8.65 4.44 8.31
CA ARG A 78 -9.26 5.57 9.02
C ARG A 78 -9.60 6.68 8.03
N ASN A 79 -10.81 7.21 8.13
CA ASN A 79 -11.27 8.39 7.37
C ASN A 79 -10.89 8.33 5.87
N PRO A 80 -11.34 7.30 5.12
CA PRO A 80 -11.02 7.16 3.71
C PRO A 80 -11.46 8.40 2.92
N ARG A 81 -10.57 8.92 2.08
CA ARG A 81 -10.69 10.21 1.39
C ARG A 81 -9.90 10.19 0.08
N ALA A 82 -10.21 11.13 -0.80
CA ALA A 82 -9.68 11.16 -2.16
C ALA A 82 -8.14 11.24 -2.20
N ASN A 83 -7.54 12.10 -1.37
CA ASN A 83 -6.09 12.31 -1.32
C ASN A 83 -5.35 11.33 -0.39
N PHE A 84 -5.99 10.25 0.07
CA PHE A 84 -5.34 9.24 0.91
C PHE A 84 -5.16 7.94 0.13
N PHE A 85 -3.92 7.49 -0.01
CA PHE A 85 -3.51 6.35 -0.82
C PHE A 85 -2.78 5.30 0.00
N PHE A 86 -2.85 4.06 -0.51
CA PHE A 86 -2.09 2.93 0.01
C PHE A 86 -1.12 2.43 -1.05
N ILE A 87 0.12 2.17 -0.62
CA ILE A 87 1.11 1.43 -1.41
C ILE A 87 1.34 0.08 -0.73
N PHE A 88 0.92 -0.99 -1.40
CA PHE A 88 1.21 -2.35 -0.98
C PHE A 88 2.42 -2.88 -1.72
N PHE A 89 3.39 -3.45 -1.02
CA PHE A 89 4.58 -4.05 -1.64
C PHE A 89 4.73 -5.52 -1.25
N SER A 90 5.06 -6.37 -2.23
CA SER A 90 5.43 -7.77 -1.98
C SER A 90 6.80 -8.04 -2.58
N GLU A 91 7.78 -8.34 -1.72
CA GLU A 91 9.13 -8.72 -2.16
C GLU A 91 9.13 -10.03 -2.96
N GLN A 92 8.24 -11.00 -2.65
CA GLN A 92 8.21 -12.29 -3.35
C GLN A 92 7.77 -12.17 -4.81
N THR A 93 6.88 -11.23 -5.12
CA THR A 93 6.47 -10.97 -6.51
C THR A 93 7.18 -9.77 -7.12
N ASN A 94 8.00 -9.06 -6.33
CA ASN A 94 8.58 -7.76 -6.68
C ASN A 94 7.54 -6.82 -7.33
N CYS A 95 6.35 -6.73 -6.72
CA CYS A 95 5.24 -5.92 -7.24
C CYS A 95 4.75 -4.95 -6.18
N TYR A 96 4.39 -3.77 -6.65
CA TYR A 96 3.65 -2.78 -5.90
C TYR A 96 2.18 -2.79 -6.34
N TRP A 97 1.28 -2.39 -5.45
CA TRP A 97 -0.08 -2.01 -5.80
C TRP A 97 -0.40 -0.67 -5.15
N VAL A 98 -0.76 0.31 -5.97
CA VAL A 98 -1.09 1.67 -5.54
C VAL A 98 -2.60 1.84 -5.68
N LEU A 99 -3.28 2.20 -4.59
CA LEU A 99 -4.73 2.36 -4.60
C LEU A 99 -5.16 3.57 -3.76
N PRO A 100 -6.17 4.35 -4.22
CA PRO A 100 -6.89 5.27 -3.35
C PRO A 100 -7.57 4.52 -2.20
N SER A 101 -7.63 5.13 -1.02
CA SER A 101 -8.29 4.57 0.16
C SER A 101 -9.79 4.28 -0.07
N LEU A 102 -10.46 5.11 -0.87
CA LEU A 102 -11.85 4.92 -1.28
C LEU A 102 -12.05 3.69 -2.18
N GLU A 103 -11.05 3.33 -2.99
CA GLU A 103 -11.09 2.10 -3.80
C GLU A 103 -10.71 0.88 -2.93
N LEU A 104 -9.76 1.04 -2.01
CA LEU A 104 -9.36 -0.03 -1.10
C LEU A 104 -10.55 -0.58 -0.30
N ILE A 105 -11.43 0.28 0.23
CA ILE A 105 -12.60 -0.16 1.00
C ILE A 105 -13.65 -0.91 0.14
N LYS A 106 -13.65 -0.70 -1.18
CA LYS A 106 -14.53 -1.42 -2.14
C LYS A 106 -13.93 -2.77 -2.53
N GLU A 107 -12.61 -2.79 -2.76
CA GLU A 107 -11.87 -3.95 -3.26
C GLU A 107 -11.53 -4.98 -2.15
N ALA A 108 -11.37 -4.52 -0.91
CA ALA A 108 -11.01 -5.35 0.23
C ALA A 108 -12.23 -5.97 0.90
N ASN A 109 -12.04 -7.15 1.50
CA ASN A 109 -13.06 -7.78 2.32
C ASN A 109 -13.07 -7.16 3.72
N ARG A 110 -14.23 -6.67 4.17
CA ARG A 110 -14.40 -6.18 5.55
C ARG A 110 -14.85 -7.32 6.47
N ASN A 111 -14.12 -7.52 7.55
CA ASN A 111 -14.47 -8.52 8.56
C ASN A 111 -15.73 -8.07 9.32
N LYS A 112 -16.74 -8.93 9.39
CA LYS A 112 -18.02 -8.61 10.06
C LYS A 112 -18.02 -8.96 11.55
N THR A 113 -17.24 -9.96 11.96
CA THR A 113 -17.24 -10.51 13.32
C THR A 113 -15.83 -10.88 13.78
N GLY A 114 -15.68 -11.19 15.07
CA GLY A 114 -14.42 -11.59 15.70
C GLY A 114 -13.51 -10.42 16.09
N GLN A 115 -12.29 -10.74 16.58
CA GLN A 115 -11.33 -9.75 17.09
C GLN A 115 -10.92 -8.67 16.07
N ASN A 116 -11.05 -8.97 14.77
CA ASN A 116 -10.74 -8.05 13.68
C ASN A 116 -11.99 -7.46 13.02
N ALA A 117 -13.16 -7.52 13.67
CA ALA A 117 -14.39 -6.91 13.16
C ALA A 117 -14.17 -5.44 12.80
N GLY A 118 -14.75 -5.03 11.66
CA GLY A 118 -14.59 -3.68 11.11
C GLY A 118 -13.32 -3.48 10.28
N LYS A 119 -12.27 -4.28 10.48
CA LYS A 119 -11.00 -4.19 9.73
C LYS A 119 -11.08 -4.88 8.37
N TYR A 120 -10.20 -4.48 7.46
CA TYR A 120 -10.15 -4.95 6.09
C TYR A 120 -9.08 -6.04 5.87
N ARG A 121 -9.33 -6.89 4.87
CA ARG A 121 -8.38 -7.85 4.34
C ARG A 121 -8.40 -7.84 2.81
N ILE A 122 -7.24 -7.66 2.22
CA ILE A 122 -7.01 -7.74 0.78
C ILE A 122 -5.93 -8.77 0.48
N VAL A 123 -6.01 -9.42 -0.68
CA VAL A 123 -5.06 -10.46 -1.10
C VAL A 123 -4.71 -10.23 -2.55
N PHE A 124 -3.51 -9.72 -2.83
CA PHE A 124 -3.07 -9.35 -4.17
C PHE A 124 -2.49 -10.50 -4.98
N THR A 125 -2.20 -11.64 -4.36
CA THR A 125 -1.55 -12.77 -5.02
C THR A 125 -2.35 -14.07 -4.89
N ASN A 126 -2.02 -15.01 -5.77
CA ASN A 126 -2.41 -16.42 -5.67
C ASN A 126 -1.14 -17.26 -5.50
N LEU A 127 -1.26 -18.40 -4.84
CA LEU A 127 -0.24 -19.45 -4.86
C LEU A 127 -0.71 -20.53 -5.84
N SER A 128 0.04 -20.72 -6.93
CA SER A 128 -0.24 -21.78 -7.90
C SER A 128 -0.08 -23.14 -7.25
N SER A 129 -1.16 -23.94 -7.21
CA SER A 129 -1.09 -25.32 -6.72
C SER A 129 -0.27 -26.24 -7.63
N LYS A 130 -0.13 -25.88 -8.92
CA LYS A 130 0.62 -26.65 -9.92
C LYS A 130 2.12 -26.36 -9.87
N THR A 131 2.51 -25.09 -9.76
CA THR A 131 3.91 -24.65 -9.88
C THR A 131 4.52 -24.22 -8.55
N GLY A 132 3.72 -24.06 -7.49
CA GLY A 132 4.18 -23.51 -6.21
C GLY A 132 4.56 -22.02 -6.26
N GLN A 133 4.35 -21.36 -7.40
CA GLN A 133 4.74 -19.96 -7.59
C GLN A 133 3.67 -18.99 -7.08
N VAL A 134 4.11 -17.89 -6.50
CA VAL A 134 3.27 -16.76 -6.14
C VAL A 134 3.08 -15.88 -7.37
N VAL A 135 1.83 -15.65 -7.77
CA VAL A 135 1.49 -14.82 -8.94
C VAL A 135 0.52 -13.70 -8.55
N PRO A 136 0.69 -12.47 -9.07
CA PRO A 136 -0.30 -11.41 -8.93
C PRO A 136 -1.70 -11.83 -9.44
N ARG A 137 -2.76 -11.37 -8.77
CA ARG A 137 -4.14 -11.61 -9.21
C ARG A 137 -4.52 -10.66 -10.34
N PRO A 138 -5.04 -11.15 -11.48
CA PRO A 138 -5.41 -10.32 -12.63
C PRO A 138 -6.39 -9.18 -12.31
N ARG A 139 -7.32 -9.38 -11.37
CA ARG A 139 -8.30 -8.33 -11.00
C ARG A 139 -7.67 -7.05 -10.43
N PHE A 140 -6.42 -7.12 -9.95
CA PHE A 140 -5.69 -5.98 -9.39
C PHE A 140 -4.67 -5.39 -10.36
N GLU A 141 -4.72 -5.79 -11.64
CA GLU A 141 -3.77 -5.33 -12.65
C GLU A 141 -3.79 -3.81 -12.81
N LYS A 142 -4.98 -3.19 -12.76
CA LYS A 142 -5.15 -1.72 -12.83
C LYS A 142 -4.36 -0.94 -11.76
N TYR A 143 -4.01 -1.60 -10.65
CA TYR A 143 -3.27 -0.99 -9.54
C TYR A 143 -1.79 -1.42 -9.51
N ARG A 144 -1.43 -2.47 -10.26
CA ARG A 144 -0.12 -3.12 -10.16
C ARG A 144 0.96 -2.23 -10.76
N ASN A 145 1.95 -1.86 -9.95
CA ASN A 145 3.03 -0.93 -10.28
C ASN A 145 2.54 0.42 -10.85
N ASN A 146 1.28 0.77 -10.60
CA ASN A 146 0.65 1.95 -11.19
C ASN A 146 0.81 3.17 -10.28
N PHE A 147 2.05 3.69 -10.23
CA PHE A 147 2.35 4.90 -9.47
C PHE A 147 1.80 6.17 -10.13
N ASP A 148 1.42 6.12 -11.41
CA ASP A 148 0.86 7.27 -12.11
C ASP A 148 -0.49 7.70 -11.52
N LEU A 149 -1.21 6.82 -10.81
CA LEU A 149 -2.37 7.18 -9.97
C LEU A 149 -2.08 8.27 -8.94
N LEU A 150 -0.82 8.43 -8.51
CA LEU A 150 -0.41 9.51 -7.61
C LEU A 150 -0.17 10.83 -8.37
N LYS A 151 0.16 10.79 -9.66
CA LYS A 151 0.37 11.99 -10.49
C LYS A 151 -0.96 12.51 -11.02
N ASP A 152 -1.77 11.59 -11.56
CA ASP A 152 -3.06 11.87 -12.19
C ASP A 152 -4.12 12.32 -11.17
N TYR A 153 -3.82 12.25 -9.86
CA TYR A 153 -4.71 12.75 -8.82
C TYR A 153 -5.02 14.22 -9.07
N GLY A 154 -6.30 14.54 -9.30
CA GLY A 154 -6.77 15.91 -9.55
C GLY A 154 -6.70 16.36 -11.01
N GLU A 155 -6.11 15.58 -11.92
CA GLU A 155 -6.13 15.88 -13.37
C GLU A 155 -7.44 15.43 -14.05
N ALA A 156 -8.16 14.47 -13.44
CA ALA A 156 -9.45 13.99 -13.91
C ALA A 156 -10.64 14.67 -13.21
N SER A 157 -10.74 15.99 -13.31
CA SER A 157 -11.99 16.73 -13.04
C SER A 157 -12.06 17.96 -13.95
N PRO A 158 -12.96 17.98 -14.96
CA PRO A 158 -13.33 19.23 -15.63
C PRO A 158 -14.10 20.15 -14.67
#